data_AF-A0AA38VCN0-F1
#
_entry.id   AF-A0AA38VCN0-F1
#
_cell.length_a   1.000
_cell.length_b   1.000
_cell.length_c   1.000
_cell.angle_alpha   90.00
_cell.angle_beta   90.00
_cell.angle_gamma   90.00
#
_symmetry.space_group_name_H-M   'P 1'
#
loop_
_entity.id
_entity.type
_entity.pdbx_description
1 polymer ?
#
loop_
_entity_poly.entity_id
_entity_poly.type
_entity_poly.pdbx_seq_one_letter_code
_entity_poly.pdbx_strand_id
1 'polypeptide(L)'
;MAGKPSEKDFAAVRQDIAALMRQPDYDDGSAGPVLVRLAWHSAGTYDQETDTGGSNGAGMRYEAEGGDPANAGLQHARVFLEPVKAKHPWITYSDLWTLAGVTAVKEMGGPDVPWQGGRTDFVDDSKLPPRGRLPDAAQGADHIRHIFYRMGFHDQEIVALSGAHNLGRCHSDRSGFEGAWVNNPTRFSNQYFRLLKSLQWKEKVLANGLKQFMYYDEDSETELMMLPTDISLTTDPSFSVWVNKYAEDKDLFYDHFSKAFRKLLELGIERDSTGRITNTDNKLGGYISAPKKKNTPGAPGKTKSGPKAFDEAKPVAEENAKHRAKL
;
A
#
# COMPACT_ATOMS: atom_id res chain seq x y z
N MET A 1 -0.43 7.52 33.19
CA MET A 1 -0.77 6.84 31.93
C MET A 1 -1.09 7.91 30.91
N ALA A 2 -0.37 7.98 29.78
CA ALA A 2 -0.76 8.89 28.71
C ALA A 2 -2.19 8.54 28.27
N GLY A 3 -3.07 9.54 28.15
CA GLY A 3 -4.46 9.32 27.75
C GLY A 3 -4.58 8.73 26.35
N LYS A 4 -5.72 8.10 26.05
CA LYS A 4 -6.06 7.66 24.68
C LYS A 4 -5.85 8.84 23.71
N PRO A 5 -5.17 8.66 22.56
CA PRO A 5 -5.05 9.72 21.57
C PRO A 5 -6.43 10.25 21.17
N SER A 6 -6.55 11.57 21.12
CA SER A 6 -7.77 12.27 20.71
C SER A 6 -7.83 12.47 19.19
N GLU A 7 -9.01 12.80 18.67
CA GLU A 7 -9.15 13.18 17.26
C GLU A 7 -8.26 14.37 16.90
N LYS A 8 -8.04 15.30 17.85
CA LYS A 8 -7.14 16.44 17.67
C LYS A 8 -5.69 16.00 17.47
N ASP A 9 -5.26 14.95 18.18
CA ASP A 9 -3.90 14.42 18.04
C ASP A 9 -3.73 13.79 16.65
N PHE A 10 -4.70 13.00 16.18
CA PHE A 10 -4.67 12.45 14.83
C PHE A 10 -4.76 13.53 13.74
N ALA A 11 -5.55 14.59 13.95
CA ALA A 11 -5.62 15.72 13.03
C ALA A 11 -4.25 16.40 12.85
N ALA A 12 -3.48 16.57 13.93
CA ALA A 12 -2.11 17.09 13.85
C ALA A 12 -1.19 16.16 13.03
N VAL A 13 -1.31 14.85 13.20
CA VAL A 13 -0.56 13.87 12.40
C VAL A 13 -0.93 13.95 10.92
N ARG A 14 -2.22 14.09 10.58
CA ARG A 14 -2.68 14.26 9.19
C ARG A 14 -2.06 15.50 8.53
N GLN A 15 -2.00 16.62 9.25
CA GLN A 15 -1.37 17.84 8.73
C GLN A 15 0.12 17.61 8.41
N ASP A 16 0.85 16.92 9.27
CA ASP A 16 2.25 16.61 9.04
C ASP A 16 2.44 15.59 7.90
N ILE A 17 1.49 14.65 7.71
CA ILE A 17 1.49 13.76 6.56
C ILE A 17 1.27 14.53 5.26
N ALA A 18 0.26 15.41 5.21
CA ALA A 18 -0.05 16.22 4.04
C ALA A 18 1.14 17.12 3.65
N ALA A 19 1.81 17.73 4.63
CA ALA A 19 3.00 18.54 4.41
C ALA A 19 4.18 17.73 3.84
N LEU A 20 4.28 16.44 4.15
CA LEU A 20 5.34 15.55 3.65
C LEU A 20 5.10 15.14 2.18
N MET A 21 3.84 15.09 1.73
CA MET A 21 3.49 14.45 0.46
C MET A 21 4.25 14.99 -0.75
N ARG A 22 4.60 16.29 -0.76
CA ARG A 22 5.42 16.86 -1.83
C ARG A 22 6.86 16.36 -1.70
N GLN A 23 7.30 15.54 -2.64
CA GLN A 23 8.65 14.98 -2.73
C GLN A 23 9.19 15.20 -4.15
N PRO A 24 9.75 16.38 -4.48
CA PRO A 24 10.12 16.74 -5.85
C PRO A 24 11.06 15.75 -6.55
N ASP A 25 11.90 15.06 -5.78
CA ASP A 25 12.89 14.11 -6.28
C ASP A 25 12.39 12.65 -6.30
N TYR A 26 11.12 12.40 -5.97
CA TYR A 26 10.50 11.07 -5.93
C TYR A 26 9.35 10.96 -6.90
N ASP A 27 9.48 10.04 -7.86
CA ASP A 27 8.48 9.73 -8.89
C ASP A 27 7.87 11.01 -9.51
N ASP A 28 6.56 11.18 -9.41
CA ASP A 28 5.79 12.30 -9.94
C ASP A 28 5.79 13.54 -9.04
N GLY A 29 6.86 13.72 -8.26
CA GLY A 29 6.98 14.80 -7.28
C GLY A 29 6.16 14.57 -6.00
N SER A 30 5.69 13.35 -5.75
CA SER A 30 4.72 13.05 -4.68
C SER A 30 4.94 11.69 -4.02
N ALA A 31 4.97 11.67 -2.69
CA ALA A 31 4.88 10.44 -1.89
C ALA A 31 3.46 9.89 -1.75
N GLY A 32 2.43 10.66 -2.14
CA GLY A 32 1.02 10.28 -1.96
C GLY A 32 0.70 8.85 -2.43
N PRO A 33 1.02 8.47 -3.69
CA PRO A 33 0.74 7.13 -4.19
C PRO A 33 1.42 6.01 -3.38
N VAL A 34 2.69 6.19 -2.99
CA VAL A 34 3.40 5.15 -2.22
C VAL A 34 2.89 5.03 -0.79
N LEU A 35 2.33 6.10 -0.20
CA LEU A 35 1.64 6.04 1.10
C LEU A 35 0.33 5.24 1.02
N VAL A 36 -0.43 5.40 -0.07
CA VAL A 36 -1.64 4.57 -0.32
C VAL A 36 -1.24 3.11 -0.50
N ARG A 37 -0.18 2.82 -1.26
CA ARG A 37 0.36 1.46 -1.42
C ARG A 37 0.83 0.88 -0.08
N LEU A 38 1.54 1.64 0.75
CA LEU A 38 1.99 1.18 2.07
C LEU A 38 0.79 0.78 2.95
N ALA A 39 -0.26 1.60 2.98
CA ALA A 39 -1.48 1.28 3.72
C ALA A 39 -2.16 0.02 3.18
N TRP A 40 -2.30 -0.11 1.86
CA TRP A 40 -2.82 -1.31 1.20
C TRP A 40 -2.04 -2.57 1.59
N HIS A 41 -0.71 -2.55 1.40
CA HIS A 41 0.16 -3.69 1.69
C HIS A 41 0.20 -4.06 3.16
N SER A 42 0.10 -3.07 4.07
CA SER A 42 0.02 -3.34 5.50
C SER A 42 -1.24 -4.10 5.89
N ALA A 43 -2.33 -3.99 5.12
CA ALA A 43 -3.60 -4.65 5.39
C ALA A 43 -3.84 -5.91 4.53
N GLY A 44 -3.28 -5.96 3.32
CA GLY A 44 -3.55 -6.98 2.30
C GLY A 44 -3.02 -8.39 2.61
N THR A 45 -2.30 -8.56 3.72
CA THR A 45 -1.82 -9.87 4.20
C THR A 45 -2.85 -10.62 5.04
N TYR A 46 -4.02 -10.02 5.30
CA TYR A 46 -5.06 -10.62 6.13
C TYR A 46 -5.61 -11.93 5.54
N ASP A 47 -6.01 -12.82 6.44
CA ASP A 47 -6.57 -14.13 6.15
C ASP A 47 -7.67 -14.42 7.18
N GLN A 48 -8.90 -14.59 6.71
CA GLN A 48 -10.07 -14.79 7.58
C GLN A 48 -10.09 -16.14 8.29
N GLU A 49 -9.49 -17.18 7.71
CA GLU A 49 -9.52 -18.54 8.28
C GLU A 49 -8.57 -18.66 9.46
N THR A 50 -7.39 -18.07 9.32
CA THR A 50 -6.33 -18.11 10.34
C THR A 50 -6.35 -16.91 11.28
N ASP A 51 -7.08 -15.85 10.93
CA ASP A 51 -7.09 -14.55 11.62
C ASP A 51 -5.68 -13.98 11.82
N THR A 52 -4.86 -14.03 10.77
CA THR A 52 -3.47 -13.55 10.78
C THR A 52 -3.22 -12.54 9.66
N GLY A 53 -2.22 -11.68 9.85
CA GLY A 53 -1.95 -10.55 8.95
C GLY A 53 -2.90 -9.37 9.21
N GLY A 54 -3.02 -8.48 8.24
CA GLY A 54 -3.81 -7.25 8.40
C GLY A 54 -3.02 -6.10 9.03
N SER A 55 -3.68 -4.95 9.19
CA SER A 55 -2.99 -3.68 9.46
C SER A 55 -2.49 -3.50 10.90
N ASN A 56 -2.78 -4.44 11.81
CA ASN A 56 -2.30 -4.41 13.19
C ASN A 56 -0.89 -5.02 13.28
N GLY A 57 -0.02 -4.43 14.10
CA GLY A 57 1.30 -4.97 14.42
C GLY A 57 2.48 -4.34 13.68
N ALA A 58 2.24 -3.59 12.60
CA ALA A 58 3.25 -2.96 11.75
C ALA A 58 4.35 -3.95 11.32
N GLY A 59 3.91 -5.09 10.77
CA GLY A 59 4.76 -6.25 10.49
C GLY A 59 5.89 -5.98 9.49
N MET A 60 5.67 -5.08 8.51
CA MET A 60 6.72 -4.59 7.60
C MET A 60 7.93 -3.89 8.28
N ARG A 61 7.94 -3.71 9.60
CA ARG A 61 9.16 -3.32 10.34
C ARG A 61 10.16 -4.47 10.50
N TYR A 62 9.73 -5.71 10.27
CA TYR A 62 10.54 -6.92 10.43
C TYR A 62 10.87 -7.53 9.07
N GLU A 63 12.07 -8.10 8.93
CA GLU A 63 12.58 -8.59 7.63
C GLU A 63 11.69 -9.67 6.99
N ALA A 64 11.06 -10.52 7.80
CA ALA A 64 10.17 -11.57 7.30
C ALA A 64 9.02 -11.01 6.45
N GLU A 65 8.50 -9.83 6.75
CA GLU A 65 7.44 -9.16 5.98
C GLU A 65 7.96 -7.97 5.16
N GLY A 66 8.82 -7.13 5.75
CA GLY A 66 9.39 -5.93 5.14
C GLY A 66 10.30 -6.23 3.94
N GLY A 67 10.95 -7.40 3.94
CA GLY A 67 11.78 -7.92 2.86
C GLY A 67 11.06 -8.90 1.93
N ASP A 68 9.73 -9.04 2.02
CA ASP A 68 8.94 -9.74 1.00
C ASP A 68 9.09 -9.00 -0.34
N PRO A 69 9.44 -9.67 -1.45
CA PRO A 69 9.53 -9.04 -2.77
C PRO A 69 8.29 -8.23 -3.18
N ALA A 70 7.09 -8.66 -2.78
CA ALA A 70 5.86 -7.91 -3.05
C ALA A 70 5.82 -6.54 -2.35
N ASN A 71 6.63 -6.35 -1.30
CA ASN A 71 6.78 -5.09 -0.56
C ASN A 71 7.97 -4.24 -1.05
N ALA A 72 8.67 -4.65 -2.12
CA ALA A 72 9.75 -3.86 -2.72
C ALA A 72 9.29 -2.43 -3.03
N GLY A 73 10.11 -1.45 -2.63
CA GLY A 73 9.82 -0.01 -2.77
C GLY A 73 9.11 0.61 -1.56
N LEU A 74 8.45 -0.17 -0.69
CA LEU A 74 7.74 0.38 0.48
C LEU A 74 8.67 0.91 1.56
N GLN A 75 9.96 0.59 1.50
CA GLN A 75 10.98 1.24 2.33
C GLN A 75 10.98 2.76 2.16
N HIS A 76 10.71 3.29 0.96
CA HIS A 76 10.64 4.74 0.72
C HIS A 76 9.50 5.36 1.53
N ALA A 77 8.29 4.80 1.46
CA ALA A 77 7.15 5.27 2.24
C ALA A 77 7.41 5.20 3.75
N ARG A 78 8.02 4.11 4.24
CA ARG A 78 8.39 3.98 5.65
C ARG A 78 9.39 5.06 6.07
N VAL A 79 10.43 5.30 5.27
CA VAL A 79 11.44 6.35 5.52
C VAL A 79 10.82 7.75 5.50
N PHE A 80 9.94 8.03 4.55
CA PHE A 80 9.24 9.32 4.45
C PHE A 80 8.38 9.63 5.68
N LEU A 81 7.82 8.61 6.33
CA LEU A 81 7.01 8.77 7.54
C LEU A 81 7.82 8.89 8.83
N GLU A 82 9.14 8.62 8.81
CA GLU A 82 10.00 8.69 10.00
C GLU A 82 10.04 10.09 10.67
N PRO A 83 10.11 11.22 9.93
CA PRO A 83 10.03 12.55 10.54
C PRO A 83 8.68 12.79 11.25
N VAL A 84 7.57 12.31 10.67
CA VAL A 84 6.23 12.39 11.29
C VAL A 84 6.20 11.55 12.56
N LYS A 85 6.71 10.31 12.51
CA LYS A 85 6.84 9.42 13.68
C LYS A 85 7.66 10.05 14.80
N ALA A 86 8.77 10.72 14.46
CA ALA A 86 9.64 11.38 15.41
C ALA A 86 8.96 12.58 16.09
N LYS A 87 8.16 13.34 15.34
CA LYS A 87 7.36 14.46 15.87
C LYS A 87 6.19 13.99 16.74
N HIS A 88 5.63 12.82 16.42
CA HIS A 88 4.51 12.20 17.15
C HIS A 88 4.92 10.84 17.73
N PRO A 89 5.81 10.79 18.74
CA PRO A 89 6.34 9.53 19.26
C PRO A 89 5.27 8.62 19.86
N TRP A 90 4.09 9.16 20.18
CA TRP A 90 2.94 8.42 20.70
C TRP A 90 2.20 7.58 19.66
N ILE A 91 2.26 7.92 18.36
CA ILE A 91 1.50 7.17 17.34
C ILE A 91 2.20 5.85 17.02
N THR A 92 1.45 4.75 16.93
CA THR A 92 1.99 3.47 16.48
C THR A 92 2.32 3.53 14.99
N TYR A 93 3.25 2.70 14.52
CA TYR A 93 3.51 2.57 13.09
C TYR A 93 2.28 2.05 12.34
N SER A 94 1.53 1.13 12.94
CA SER A 94 0.28 0.63 12.34
C SER A 94 -0.75 1.74 12.11
N ASP A 95 -0.99 2.62 13.10
CA ASP A 95 -1.89 3.74 12.88
C ASP A 95 -1.27 4.77 11.93
N LEU A 96 0.03 5.04 12.00
CA LEU A 96 0.70 5.99 11.11
C LEU A 96 0.58 5.59 9.64
N TRP A 97 0.82 4.33 9.30
CA TRP A 97 0.77 3.83 7.92
C TRP A 97 -0.65 3.86 7.35
N THR A 98 -1.64 3.41 8.13
CA THR A 98 -3.04 3.42 7.69
C THR A 98 -3.61 4.84 7.63
N LEU A 99 -3.25 5.70 8.58
CA LEU A 99 -3.60 7.12 8.58
C LEU A 99 -2.98 7.86 7.37
N ALA A 100 -1.74 7.51 7.01
CA ALA A 100 -1.09 8.06 5.83
C ALA A 100 -1.80 7.69 4.54
N GLY A 101 -2.26 6.45 4.39
CA GLY A 101 -3.04 6.03 3.23
C GLY A 101 -4.33 6.83 3.05
N VAL A 102 -5.17 6.92 4.09
CA VAL A 102 -6.45 7.67 3.99
C VAL A 102 -6.24 9.18 3.82
N THR A 103 -5.18 9.73 4.42
CA THR A 103 -4.83 11.15 4.25
C THR A 103 -4.36 11.40 2.83
N ALA A 104 -3.49 10.55 2.28
CA ALA A 104 -3.01 10.67 0.91
C ALA A 104 -4.16 10.58 -0.12
N VAL A 105 -5.10 9.64 0.05
CA VAL A 105 -6.31 9.58 -0.79
C VAL A 105 -7.05 10.91 -0.79
N LYS A 106 -7.29 11.49 0.39
CA LYS A 106 -8.04 12.75 0.53
C LYS A 106 -7.30 13.93 -0.10
N GLU A 107 -6.01 14.10 0.21
CA GLU A 107 -5.18 15.21 -0.28
C GLU A 107 -4.98 15.16 -1.81
N MET A 108 -5.01 13.97 -2.42
CA MET A 108 -4.97 13.81 -3.87
C MET A 108 -6.34 14.01 -4.55
N GLY A 109 -7.39 14.41 -3.82
CA GLY A 109 -8.72 14.70 -4.37
C GLY A 109 -9.67 13.49 -4.41
N GLY A 110 -9.37 12.45 -3.64
CA GLY A 110 -10.20 11.26 -3.48
C GLY A 110 -11.31 11.44 -2.45
N PRO A 111 -12.10 10.37 -2.20
CA PRO A 111 -13.17 10.41 -1.20
C PRO A 111 -12.63 10.49 0.23
N ASP A 112 -13.45 11.00 1.15
CA ASP A 112 -13.21 10.78 2.58
C ASP A 112 -13.36 9.30 2.91
N VAL A 113 -12.34 8.73 3.54
CA VAL A 113 -12.35 7.36 4.03
C VAL A 113 -12.45 7.40 5.55
N PRO A 114 -13.58 6.93 6.15
CA PRO A 114 -13.69 6.88 7.59
C PRO A 114 -12.58 6.00 8.18
N TRP A 115 -11.89 6.53 9.18
CA TRP A 115 -10.73 5.88 9.77
C TRP A 115 -10.78 6.04 11.29
N GLN A 116 -10.32 5.02 12.02
CA GLN A 116 -10.22 5.04 13.47
C GLN A 116 -8.88 4.44 13.91
N GLY A 117 -8.20 5.12 14.83
CA GLY A 117 -6.98 4.62 15.45
C GLY A 117 -7.23 3.54 16.50
N GLY A 118 -6.14 3.14 17.15
CA GLY A 118 -6.08 2.15 18.22
C GLY A 118 -5.22 0.93 17.90
N ARG A 119 -4.64 0.83 16.69
CA ARG A 119 -3.78 -0.29 16.30
C ARG A 119 -2.49 -0.26 17.11
N THR A 120 -1.94 -1.42 17.40
CA THR A 120 -0.69 -1.59 18.14
C THR A 120 0.46 -2.01 17.23
N ASP A 121 1.68 -1.75 17.66
CA ASP A 121 2.87 -2.31 17.02
C ASP A 121 3.24 -3.63 17.71
N PHE A 122 3.64 -4.65 16.95
CA PHE A 122 4.20 -5.86 17.53
C PHE A 122 5.53 -5.56 18.22
N VAL A 123 5.85 -6.36 19.24
CA VAL A 123 7.11 -6.30 19.97
C VAL A 123 8.19 -7.19 19.36
N ASP A 124 7.79 -8.25 18.65
CA ASP A 124 8.63 -9.20 17.93
C ASP A 124 7.94 -9.69 16.64
N ASP A 125 8.55 -10.66 15.95
CA ASP A 125 8.10 -11.22 14.68
C ASP A 125 7.24 -12.49 14.80
N SER A 126 6.84 -12.89 16.01
CA SER A 126 6.12 -14.16 16.26
C SER A 126 4.72 -14.24 15.63
N LYS A 127 4.15 -13.09 15.23
CA LYS A 127 2.78 -12.96 14.70
C LYS A 127 2.73 -12.54 13.24
N LEU A 128 3.88 -12.52 12.56
CA LEU A 128 3.93 -12.13 11.16
C LEU A 128 3.28 -13.21 10.29
N PRO A 129 2.46 -12.82 9.29
CA PRO A 129 1.88 -13.76 8.36
C PRO A 129 2.96 -14.38 7.45
N PRO A 130 2.70 -15.55 6.85
CA PRO A 130 3.56 -16.07 5.81
C PRO A 130 3.58 -15.15 4.58
N ARG A 131 4.69 -15.17 3.83
CA ARG A 131 4.84 -14.48 2.54
C ARG A 131 3.88 -15.04 1.49
N GLY A 132 3.68 -14.28 0.41
CA GLY A 132 2.88 -14.71 -0.74
C GLY A 132 1.37 -14.51 -0.59
N ARG A 133 0.93 -13.71 0.39
CA ARG A 133 -0.48 -13.39 0.60
C ARG A 133 -0.99 -12.19 -0.22
N LEU A 134 -0.11 -11.48 -0.90
CA LEU A 134 -0.42 -10.32 -1.73
C LEU A 134 -0.66 -10.74 -3.20
N PRO A 135 -1.46 -9.97 -3.97
CA PRO A 135 -1.77 -10.32 -5.35
C PRO A 135 -0.52 -10.27 -6.25
N ASP A 136 -0.50 -11.15 -7.25
CA ASP A 136 0.53 -11.19 -8.29
C ASP A 136 -0.04 -10.49 -9.52
N ALA A 137 0.61 -9.41 -9.91
CA ALA A 137 0.20 -8.55 -11.00
C ALA A 137 0.17 -9.26 -12.36
N ALA A 138 0.93 -10.35 -12.52
CA ALA A 138 1.00 -11.13 -13.75
C ALA A 138 -0.17 -12.11 -13.96
N GLN A 139 -1.04 -12.28 -12.96
CA GLN A 139 -2.14 -13.24 -12.99
C GLN A 139 -3.47 -12.62 -13.47
N GLY A 140 -4.50 -13.46 -13.61
CA GLY A 140 -5.85 -13.06 -14.03
C GLY A 140 -6.89 -13.05 -12.90
N ALA A 141 -8.16 -12.94 -13.29
CA ALA A 141 -9.29 -12.76 -12.38
C ALA A 141 -9.42 -13.83 -11.29
N ASP A 142 -9.17 -15.10 -11.60
CA ASP A 142 -9.25 -16.19 -10.62
C ASP A 142 -8.24 -16.04 -9.48
N HIS A 143 -7.02 -15.56 -9.79
CA HIS A 143 -6.02 -15.26 -8.77
C HIS A 143 -6.43 -14.07 -7.91
N ILE A 144 -6.94 -13.01 -8.54
CA ILE A 144 -7.43 -11.84 -7.81
C ILE A 144 -8.55 -12.26 -6.85
N ARG A 145 -9.52 -13.05 -7.31
CA ARG A 145 -10.57 -13.60 -6.44
C ARG A 145 -9.99 -14.47 -5.33
N HIS A 146 -9.07 -15.37 -5.63
CA HIS A 146 -8.44 -16.22 -4.62
C HIS A 146 -7.84 -15.40 -3.47
N ILE A 147 -7.10 -14.35 -3.79
CA ILE A 147 -6.47 -13.46 -2.79
C ILE A 147 -7.51 -12.65 -2.02
N PHE A 148 -8.47 -12.05 -2.72
CA PHE A 148 -9.42 -11.12 -2.10
C PHE A 148 -10.56 -11.81 -1.34
N TYR A 149 -11.00 -12.98 -1.80
CA TYR A 149 -12.04 -13.76 -1.12
C TYR A 149 -11.52 -14.33 0.21
N ARG A 150 -10.23 -14.67 0.30
CA ARG A 150 -9.56 -15.00 1.58
C ARG A 150 -9.66 -13.88 2.61
N MET A 151 -9.70 -12.63 2.15
CA MET A 151 -9.88 -11.44 2.99
C MET A 151 -11.36 -11.07 3.22
N GLY A 152 -12.29 -11.79 2.59
CA GLY A 152 -13.73 -11.55 2.70
C GLY A 152 -14.28 -10.45 1.79
N PHE A 153 -13.58 -10.09 0.71
CA PHE A 153 -14.10 -9.18 -0.29
C PHE A 153 -14.95 -9.91 -1.33
N HIS A 154 -15.84 -9.17 -1.99
CA HIS A 154 -16.55 -9.62 -3.18
C HIS A 154 -16.15 -8.83 -4.43
N ASP A 155 -16.55 -9.30 -5.62
CA ASP A 155 -16.12 -8.76 -6.91
C ASP A 155 -16.22 -7.23 -7.04
N GLN A 156 -17.32 -6.63 -6.60
CA GLN A 156 -17.47 -5.16 -6.62
C GLN A 156 -16.40 -4.43 -5.80
N GLU A 157 -16.06 -4.95 -4.61
CA GLU A 157 -15.06 -4.34 -3.72
C GLU A 157 -13.66 -4.51 -4.30
N ILE A 158 -13.38 -5.67 -4.92
CA ILE A 158 -12.13 -5.92 -5.66
C ILE A 158 -11.94 -4.85 -6.73
N VAL A 159 -12.93 -4.69 -7.62
CA VAL A 159 -12.85 -3.69 -8.71
C VAL A 159 -12.74 -2.28 -8.16
N ALA A 160 -13.47 -1.95 -7.08
CA ALA A 160 -13.35 -0.64 -6.44
C ALA A 160 -11.92 -0.39 -5.94
N LEU A 161 -11.32 -1.34 -5.23
CA LEU A 161 -9.96 -1.24 -4.71
C LEU A 161 -8.90 -1.15 -5.80
N SER A 162 -9.06 -1.91 -6.90
CA SER A 162 -8.20 -1.78 -8.09
C SER A 162 -8.19 -0.37 -8.68
N GLY A 163 -9.26 0.41 -8.47
CA GLY A 163 -9.32 1.80 -8.86
C GLY A 163 -8.23 2.68 -8.26
N ALA A 164 -7.56 2.26 -7.16
CA ALA A 164 -6.39 2.94 -6.62
C ALA A 164 -5.20 2.99 -7.61
N HIS A 165 -5.15 2.11 -8.62
CA HIS A 165 -4.19 2.19 -9.73
C HIS A 165 -4.36 3.45 -10.59
N ASN A 166 -5.32 4.32 -10.31
CA ASN A 166 -5.29 5.69 -10.82
C ASN A 166 -4.14 6.54 -10.22
N LEU A 167 -3.45 6.04 -9.19
CA LEU A 167 -2.34 6.71 -8.52
C LEU A 167 -1.01 6.00 -8.78
N GLY A 168 0.05 6.79 -8.93
CA GLY A 168 1.42 6.32 -9.03
C GLY A 168 1.73 5.58 -10.32
N ARG A 169 2.75 4.70 -10.23
CA ARG A 169 3.35 3.97 -11.34
C ARG A 169 4.04 2.71 -10.84
N CYS A 170 4.31 1.77 -11.74
CA CYS A 170 5.21 0.65 -11.49
C CYS A 170 6.66 1.01 -11.82
N HIS A 171 7.58 0.27 -11.23
CA HIS A 171 9.02 0.38 -11.45
C HIS A 171 9.63 -1.01 -11.66
N SER A 172 10.47 -1.12 -12.67
CA SER A 172 11.10 -2.37 -13.12
C SER A 172 12.03 -2.97 -12.06
N ASP A 173 12.68 -2.14 -11.25
CA ASP A 173 13.54 -2.53 -10.13
C ASP A 173 12.76 -2.98 -8.87
N ARG A 174 11.43 -2.78 -8.85
CA ARG A 174 10.56 -3.14 -7.72
C ARG A 174 9.68 -4.33 -8.09
N SER A 175 8.76 -4.10 -9.02
CA SER A 175 7.73 -5.07 -9.41
C SER A 175 8.07 -5.86 -10.68
N GLY A 176 9.08 -5.41 -11.44
CA GLY A 176 9.35 -5.90 -12.79
C GLY A 176 8.48 -5.27 -13.88
N PHE A 177 7.40 -4.57 -13.53
CA PHE A 177 6.58 -3.76 -14.44
C PHE A 177 7.04 -2.31 -14.44
N GLU A 178 6.71 -1.52 -15.47
CA GLU A 178 7.22 -0.15 -15.62
C GLU A 178 6.16 0.79 -16.18
N GLY A 179 6.03 1.99 -15.61
CA GLY A 179 5.19 3.06 -16.15
C GLY A 179 3.92 3.33 -15.34
N ALA A 180 3.23 4.42 -15.70
CA ALA A 180 2.03 4.89 -15.03
C ALA A 180 0.76 4.35 -15.71
N TRP A 181 -0.30 4.19 -14.91
CA TRP A 181 -1.63 3.79 -15.43
C TRP A 181 -2.41 4.96 -16.06
N VAL A 182 -2.14 6.19 -15.62
CA VAL A 182 -2.86 7.40 -16.04
C VAL A 182 -1.91 8.58 -16.22
N ASN A 183 -2.31 9.60 -16.97
CA ASN A 183 -1.49 10.77 -17.27
C ASN A 183 -1.18 11.64 -16.03
N ASN A 184 -2.07 11.67 -15.03
CA ASN A 184 -1.87 12.42 -13.79
C ASN A 184 -1.92 11.49 -12.57
N PRO A 185 -0.82 10.78 -12.28
CA PRO A 185 -0.76 9.75 -11.24
C PRO A 185 -0.74 10.30 -9.80
N THR A 186 -0.89 11.62 -9.62
CA THR A 186 -0.94 12.27 -8.30
C THR A 186 -2.31 12.84 -7.96
N ARG A 187 -3.33 12.57 -8.81
CA ARG A 187 -4.70 13.02 -8.60
C ARG A 187 -5.65 11.84 -8.60
N PHE A 188 -6.31 11.62 -7.46
CA PHE A 188 -7.33 10.60 -7.35
C PHE A 188 -8.52 10.92 -8.27
N SER A 189 -8.87 10.00 -9.17
CA SER A 189 -9.98 10.16 -10.11
C SER A 189 -10.46 8.81 -10.66
N ASN A 190 -11.54 8.79 -11.43
CA ASN A 190 -11.98 7.61 -12.17
C ASN A 190 -11.30 7.46 -13.55
N GLN A 191 -10.22 8.20 -13.82
CA GLN A 191 -9.51 8.16 -15.10
C GLN A 191 -8.99 6.75 -15.41
N TYR A 192 -8.52 6.00 -14.41
CA TYR A 192 -8.11 4.60 -14.57
C TYR A 192 -9.17 3.77 -15.28
N PHE A 193 -10.42 3.76 -14.80
CA PHE A 193 -11.50 2.99 -15.44
C PHE A 193 -11.86 3.51 -16.83
N ARG A 194 -11.86 4.83 -17.01
CA ARG A 194 -12.13 5.46 -18.32
C ARG A 194 -11.12 5.00 -19.37
N LEU A 195 -9.83 5.11 -19.05
CA LEU A 195 -8.73 4.73 -19.95
C LEU A 195 -8.68 3.22 -20.17
N LEU A 196 -8.85 2.43 -19.11
CA LEU A 196 -8.90 0.98 -19.19
C LEU A 196 -9.96 0.49 -20.19
N LYS A 197 -11.11 1.17 -20.26
CA LYS A 197 -12.20 0.89 -21.21
C LYS A 197 -11.99 1.47 -22.61
N SER A 198 -11.47 2.70 -22.72
CA SER A 198 -11.50 3.45 -23.98
C SER A 198 -10.28 3.26 -24.87
N LEU A 199 -9.14 2.86 -24.31
CA LEU A 199 -7.89 2.73 -25.05
C LEU A 199 -7.70 1.32 -25.60
N GLN A 200 -7.01 1.23 -26.74
CA GLN A 200 -6.57 -0.04 -27.31
C GLN A 200 -5.21 -0.43 -26.76
N TRP A 201 -5.23 -1.33 -25.78
CA TRP A 201 -4.04 -1.83 -25.10
C TRP A 201 -3.31 -2.89 -25.94
N LYS A 202 -2.02 -2.69 -26.18
CA LYS A 202 -1.17 -3.63 -26.92
C LYS A 202 -0.30 -4.42 -25.95
N GLU A 203 -0.33 -5.75 -26.04
CA GLU A 203 0.57 -6.61 -25.26
C GLU A 203 2.03 -6.33 -25.65
N LYS A 204 2.89 -6.20 -24.64
CA LYS A 204 4.34 -6.05 -24.73
C LYS A 204 4.98 -7.02 -23.75
N VAL A 205 5.90 -7.85 -24.23
CA VAL A 205 6.78 -8.63 -23.36
C VAL A 205 7.97 -7.76 -22.98
N LEU A 206 8.15 -7.53 -21.69
CA LEU A 206 9.26 -6.75 -21.13
C LEU A 206 10.57 -7.55 -21.17
N ALA A 207 11.70 -6.88 -20.98
CA ALA A 207 13.03 -7.51 -21.03
C ALA A 207 13.22 -8.62 -20.00
N ASN A 208 12.48 -8.59 -18.89
CA ASN A 208 12.46 -9.62 -17.85
C ASN A 208 11.46 -10.76 -18.12
N GLY A 209 10.79 -10.76 -19.28
CA GLY A 209 9.81 -11.79 -19.68
C GLY A 209 8.38 -11.55 -19.20
N LEU A 210 8.14 -10.53 -18.37
CA LEU A 210 6.78 -10.20 -17.93
C LEU A 210 5.94 -9.63 -19.07
N LYS A 211 4.66 -9.96 -19.08
CA LYS A 211 3.68 -9.38 -20.01
C LYS A 211 3.07 -8.12 -19.40
N GLN A 212 3.14 -7.01 -20.12
CA GLN A 212 2.50 -5.75 -19.77
C GLN A 212 1.70 -5.25 -20.97
N PHE A 213 0.69 -4.44 -20.73
CA PHE A 213 -0.12 -3.86 -21.79
C PHE A 213 0.14 -2.37 -21.90
N MET A 214 0.42 -1.89 -23.11
CA MET A 214 0.87 -0.52 -23.35
C MET A 214 -0.10 0.25 -24.24
N TYR A 215 -0.16 1.55 -24.01
CA TYR A 215 -0.75 2.52 -24.92
C TYR A 215 0.24 3.67 -25.11
N TYR A 216 0.39 4.14 -26.35
CA TYR A 216 1.19 5.30 -26.69
C TYR A 216 0.29 6.34 -27.35
N ASP A 217 0.27 7.54 -26.80
CA ASP A 217 -0.36 8.71 -27.39
C ASP A 217 0.69 9.47 -28.21
N GLU A 218 0.54 9.50 -29.53
CA GLU A 218 1.46 10.18 -30.44
C GLU A 218 1.40 11.71 -30.28
N ASP A 219 0.24 12.27 -29.93
CA ASP A 219 0.04 13.72 -29.85
C ASP A 219 0.67 14.30 -28.56
N SER A 220 0.59 13.55 -27.45
CA SER A 220 1.13 13.96 -26.17
C SER A 220 2.46 13.27 -25.80
N GLU A 221 3.01 12.46 -26.70
CA GLU A 221 4.19 11.61 -26.49
C GLU A 221 4.15 10.85 -25.15
N THR A 222 2.96 10.39 -24.75
CA THR A 222 2.74 9.80 -23.43
C THR A 222 2.58 8.28 -23.53
N GLU A 223 3.36 7.56 -22.74
CA GLU A 223 3.21 6.11 -22.56
C GLU A 223 2.42 5.81 -21.29
N LEU A 224 1.40 4.97 -21.42
CA LEU A 224 0.62 4.42 -20.33
C LEU A 224 0.69 2.90 -20.35
N MET A 225 0.42 2.29 -19.19
CA MET A 225 0.45 0.85 -19.05
C MET A 225 -0.73 0.30 -18.24
N MET A 226 -1.00 -0.98 -18.44
CA MET A 226 -1.88 -1.80 -17.61
C MET A 226 -1.20 -3.13 -17.30
N LEU A 227 -1.44 -3.65 -16.10
CA LEU A 227 -1.02 -4.98 -15.69
C LEU A 227 -1.96 -6.05 -16.28
N PRO A 228 -1.52 -7.32 -16.39
CA PRO A 228 -2.42 -8.44 -16.70
C PRO A 228 -3.65 -8.50 -15.78
N THR A 229 -3.46 -8.23 -14.49
CA THR A 229 -4.54 -8.11 -13.51
C THR A 229 -5.52 -6.98 -13.84
N ASP A 230 -5.05 -5.80 -14.29
CA ASP A 230 -5.91 -4.69 -14.71
C ASP A 230 -6.75 -5.07 -15.95
N ILE A 231 -6.13 -5.68 -16.96
CA ILE A 231 -6.84 -6.14 -18.17
C ILE A 231 -7.90 -7.17 -17.81
N SER A 232 -7.63 -8.06 -16.85
CA SER A 232 -8.60 -9.07 -16.40
C SER A 232 -9.89 -8.48 -15.85
N LEU A 233 -9.88 -7.23 -15.36
CA LEU A 233 -11.09 -6.54 -14.89
C LEU A 233 -12.07 -6.22 -16.03
N THR A 234 -11.58 -6.12 -17.26
CA THR A 234 -12.42 -5.83 -18.44
C THR A 234 -12.88 -7.08 -19.16
N THR A 235 -12.12 -8.17 -19.08
CA THR A 235 -12.44 -9.43 -19.76
C THR A 235 -13.29 -10.37 -18.91
N ASP A 236 -13.23 -10.24 -17.58
CA ASP A 236 -14.10 -10.99 -16.68
C ASP A 236 -15.55 -10.44 -16.68
N PRO A 237 -16.57 -11.30 -16.89
CA PRO A 237 -17.97 -10.84 -17.00
C PRO A 237 -18.52 -10.16 -15.74
N SER A 238 -18.06 -10.54 -14.55
CA SER A 238 -18.55 -9.96 -13.29
C SER A 238 -17.82 -8.65 -12.96
N PHE A 239 -16.50 -8.61 -13.16
CA PHE A 239 -15.71 -7.39 -12.93
C PHE A 239 -16.05 -6.28 -13.93
N SER A 240 -16.23 -6.62 -15.21
CA SER A 240 -16.45 -5.64 -16.27
C SER A 240 -17.71 -4.79 -16.07
N VAL A 241 -18.74 -5.32 -15.40
CA VAL A 241 -19.94 -4.56 -15.01
C VAL A 241 -19.57 -3.38 -14.11
N TRP A 242 -18.67 -3.59 -13.15
CA TRP A 242 -18.24 -2.54 -12.21
C TRP A 242 -17.24 -1.58 -12.85
N VAL A 243 -16.33 -2.06 -13.70
CA VAL A 243 -15.45 -1.19 -14.50
C VAL A 243 -16.26 -0.21 -15.32
N ASN A 244 -17.32 -0.68 -16.01
CA ASN A 244 -18.21 0.17 -16.79
C ASN A 244 -18.90 1.22 -15.93
N LYS A 245 -19.49 0.81 -14.80
CA LYS A 245 -20.16 1.72 -13.87
C LYS A 245 -19.22 2.80 -13.33
N TYR A 246 -18.00 2.44 -12.92
CA TYR A 246 -17.05 3.42 -12.37
C TYR A 246 -16.42 4.33 -13.42
N ALA A 247 -16.28 3.87 -14.66
CA ALA A 247 -15.88 4.73 -15.78
C ALA A 247 -16.91 5.84 -16.05
N GLU A 248 -18.19 5.53 -15.89
CA GLU A 248 -19.31 6.45 -16.15
C GLU A 248 -19.67 7.31 -14.94
N ASP A 249 -19.59 6.75 -13.73
CA ASP A 249 -19.99 7.41 -12.48
C ASP A 249 -18.83 7.45 -11.48
N LYS A 250 -18.18 8.61 -11.41
CA LYS A 250 -17.07 8.90 -10.49
C LYS A 250 -17.53 8.90 -9.04
N ASP A 251 -18.74 9.37 -8.74
CA ASP A 251 -19.22 9.50 -7.36
C ASP A 251 -19.60 8.12 -6.79
N LEU A 252 -20.18 7.24 -7.62
CA LEU A 252 -20.39 5.83 -7.28
C LEU A 252 -19.06 5.12 -7.01
N PHE A 253 -18.04 5.33 -7.85
CA PHE A 253 -16.70 4.81 -7.59
C PHE A 253 -16.16 5.30 -6.24
N TYR A 254 -16.28 6.58 -5.95
CA TYR A 254 -15.75 7.18 -4.72
C TYR A 254 -16.42 6.62 -3.47
N ASP A 255 -17.75 6.46 -3.48
CA ASP A 255 -18.51 5.86 -2.39
C ASP A 255 -18.08 4.40 -2.13
N HIS A 256 -18.01 3.60 -3.19
CA HIS A 256 -17.61 2.19 -3.11
C HIS A 256 -16.14 2.02 -2.70
N PHE A 257 -15.22 2.83 -3.25
CA PHE A 257 -13.82 2.82 -2.88
C PHE A 257 -13.64 3.16 -1.40
N SER A 258 -14.32 4.20 -0.91
CA SER A 258 -14.26 4.59 0.50
C SER A 258 -14.67 3.45 1.43
N LYS A 259 -15.79 2.78 1.14
CA LYS A 259 -16.27 1.62 1.90
C LYS A 259 -15.31 0.44 1.86
N ALA A 260 -14.81 0.09 0.68
CA ALA A 260 -13.90 -1.05 0.50
C ALA A 260 -12.52 -0.79 1.13
N PHE A 261 -11.97 0.42 0.99
CA PHE A 261 -10.69 0.79 1.58
C PHE A 261 -10.80 0.91 3.10
N ARG A 262 -11.91 1.45 3.64
CA ARG A 262 -12.18 1.37 5.08
C ARG A 262 -12.20 -0.08 5.58
N LYS A 263 -12.96 -0.96 4.90
CA LYS A 263 -13.05 -2.38 5.26
C LYS A 263 -11.68 -3.03 5.29
N LEU A 264 -10.87 -2.81 4.26
CA LEU A 264 -9.49 -3.30 4.19
C LEU A 264 -8.67 -2.90 5.43
N LEU A 265 -8.68 -1.62 5.79
CA LEU A 265 -7.88 -1.14 6.91
C LEU A 265 -8.37 -1.68 8.26
N GLU A 266 -9.61 -2.14 8.36
CA GLU A 266 -10.21 -2.72 9.57
C GLU A 266 -10.21 -4.27 9.58
N LEU A 267 -9.65 -4.92 8.57
CA LEU A 267 -9.49 -6.37 8.58
C LEU A 267 -8.62 -6.83 9.76
N GLY A 268 -9.11 -7.84 10.48
CA GLY A 268 -8.49 -8.35 11.71
C GLY A 268 -8.62 -7.42 12.92
N ILE A 269 -9.37 -6.32 12.83
CA ILE A 269 -9.59 -5.40 13.96
C ILE A 269 -10.94 -5.69 14.61
N GLU A 270 -10.93 -6.05 15.89
CA GLU A 270 -12.12 -6.17 16.72
C GLU A 270 -12.33 -4.90 17.53
N ARG A 271 -13.56 -4.37 17.59
CA ARG A 271 -13.88 -3.17 18.39
C ARG A 271 -15.05 -3.40 19.34
N ASP A 272 -14.97 -2.80 20.53
CA ASP A 272 -16.12 -2.69 21.44
C ASP A 272 -17.12 -1.63 20.98
N SER A 273 -18.25 -1.50 21.71
CA SER A 273 -19.31 -0.51 21.42
C SER A 273 -18.86 0.95 21.52
N THR A 274 -17.67 1.22 22.08
CA THR A 274 -17.05 2.54 22.17
C THR A 274 -15.99 2.78 21.10
N GLY A 275 -15.81 1.83 20.17
CA GLY A 275 -14.83 1.88 19.09
C GLY A 275 -13.40 1.56 19.53
N ARG A 276 -13.19 1.07 20.76
CA ARG A 276 -11.86 0.66 21.23
C ARG A 276 -11.51 -0.71 20.67
N ILE A 277 -10.27 -0.86 20.21
CA ILE A 277 -9.79 -2.13 19.70
C ILE A 277 -9.62 -3.13 20.86
N THR A 278 -10.22 -4.32 20.73
CA THR A 278 -10.27 -5.37 21.76
C THR A 278 -9.42 -6.60 21.46
N ASN A 279 -8.70 -6.61 20.32
CA ASN A 279 -7.78 -7.68 19.95
C ASN A 279 -6.86 -8.06 21.11
N THR A 280 -6.56 -9.36 21.25
CA THR A 280 -5.75 -9.90 22.35
C THR A 280 -4.37 -9.23 22.45
N ASP A 281 -3.79 -8.83 21.31
CA ASP A 281 -2.52 -8.12 21.24
C ASP A 281 -2.54 -6.78 21.97
N ASN A 282 -3.70 -6.10 21.94
CA ASN A 282 -3.93 -4.86 22.65
C ASN A 282 -4.11 -5.07 24.16
N LYS A 283 -4.51 -6.26 24.60
CA LYS A 283 -4.67 -6.59 26.04
C LYS A 283 -3.33 -6.88 26.72
N LEU A 284 -2.38 -7.48 26.00
CA LEU A 284 -1.08 -7.87 26.55
C LEU A 284 -0.02 -6.75 26.46
N GLY A 285 -0.22 -5.75 25.60
CA GLY A 285 0.69 -4.61 25.45
C GLY A 285 0.06 -3.23 25.67
N GLY A 286 -1.25 -3.04 25.48
CA GLY A 286 -1.84 -1.69 25.40
C GLY A 286 -1.42 -0.93 24.13
N TYR A 287 -1.88 0.31 23.97
CA TYR A 287 -1.50 1.19 22.86
C TYR A 287 -0.05 1.67 23.03
N ILE A 288 0.91 0.80 22.69
CA ILE A 288 2.34 1.07 22.76
C ILE A 288 2.86 1.33 21.35
N SER A 289 3.33 2.55 21.12
CA SER A 289 4.17 2.86 19.96
C SER A 289 5.51 2.16 20.11
N ALA A 290 5.89 1.39 19.10
CA ALA A 290 7.26 0.91 19.02
C ALA A 290 8.23 2.10 18.86
N PRO A 291 9.41 2.05 19.49
CA PRO A 291 10.45 3.02 19.19
C PRO A 291 10.94 2.83 17.75
N LYS A 292 11.50 3.88 17.17
CA LYS A 292 12.22 3.77 15.90
C LYS A 292 13.31 2.70 16.03
N LYS A 293 13.39 1.77 15.08
CA LYS A 293 14.52 0.82 15.00
C LYS A 293 15.80 1.59 14.70
N LYS A 294 16.92 1.20 15.33
CA LYS A 294 18.22 1.82 15.05
C LYS A 294 18.51 1.74 13.55
N ASN A 295 19.07 2.81 12.99
CA ASN A 295 19.51 2.83 11.59
C ASN A 295 20.66 1.82 11.31
N THR A 296 21.28 1.29 12.36
CA THR A 296 22.26 0.21 12.30
C THR A 296 21.59 -1.12 12.61
N PRO A 297 21.87 -2.21 11.87
CA PRO A 297 21.38 -3.54 12.21
C PRO A 297 21.67 -3.85 13.68
N GLY A 298 20.64 -4.20 14.44
CA GLY A 298 20.85 -4.83 15.74
C GLY A 298 21.56 -6.16 15.49
N ALA A 299 22.59 -6.47 16.28
CA ALA A 299 23.20 -7.79 16.22
C ALA A 299 22.10 -8.86 16.30
N PRO A 300 22.12 -9.90 15.44
CA PRO A 300 21.14 -10.98 15.55
C PRO A 300 21.19 -11.51 16.99
N GLY A 301 20.03 -11.54 17.67
CA GLY A 301 19.90 -12.38 18.84
C GLY A 301 20.36 -13.78 18.46
N LYS A 302 21.17 -14.43 19.31
CA LYS A 302 21.81 -15.73 19.03
C LYS A 302 20.75 -16.82 18.78
N THR A 303 20.21 -16.91 17.56
CA THR A 303 19.51 -18.09 17.05
C THR A 303 20.49 -18.86 16.17
N LYS A 304 20.65 -20.14 16.48
CA LYS A 304 21.61 -21.04 15.84
C LYS A 304 21.12 -21.38 14.44
N SER A 305 21.73 -20.81 13.40
CA SER A 305 22.17 -21.48 12.14
C SER A 305 22.21 -20.53 10.93
N GLY A 306 23.37 -20.39 10.30
CA GLY A 306 23.52 -19.99 8.88
C GLY A 306 23.86 -18.51 8.60
N PRO A 307 24.69 -18.19 7.57
CA PRO A 307 25.51 -16.98 7.58
C PRO A 307 25.05 -15.84 6.64
N LYS A 308 25.59 -14.65 6.96
CA LYS A 308 25.62 -13.37 6.23
C LYS A 308 24.44 -12.43 6.47
N ALA A 309 24.64 -11.58 7.48
CA ALA A 309 23.96 -10.30 7.66
C ALA A 309 24.14 -9.41 6.43
N PHE A 310 23.04 -8.95 5.85
CA PHE A 310 23.02 -7.89 4.86
C PHE A 310 22.47 -6.61 5.51
N ASP A 311 23.18 -5.52 5.27
CA ASP A 311 22.86 -4.15 5.68
C ASP A 311 21.90 -3.57 4.63
N GLU A 312 20.63 -3.33 4.99
CA GLU A 312 19.60 -2.80 4.06
C GLU A 312 19.94 -1.42 3.48
N ALA A 313 20.93 -0.69 4.03
CA ALA A 313 21.29 0.65 3.57
C ALA A 313 22.58 0.70 2.73
N LYS A 314 23.48 -0.28 2.83
CA LYS A 314 24.78 -0.25 2.14
C LYS A 314 24.74 -0.56 0.64
N PRO A 315 24.06 -1.63 0.17
CA PRO A 315 24.02 -1.94 -1.26
C PRO A 315 23.44 -0.79 -2.06
N VAL A 316 22.39 -0.16 -1.52
CA VAL A 316 21.69 0.97 -2.16
C VAL A 316 22.51 2.26 -2.10
N ALA A 317 23.25 2.53 -1.01
CA ALA A 317 24.17 3.67 -0.97
C ALA A 317 25.37 3.50 -1.93
N GLU A 318 25.89 2.28 -2.08
CA GLU A 318 26.96 1.96 -3.02
C GLU A 318 26.48 1.98 -4.48
N GLU A 319 25.25 1.55 -4.75
CA GLU A 319 24.63 1.59 -6.08
C GLU A 319 24.27 3.03 -6.49
N ASN A 320 23.75 3.84 -5.56
CA ASN A 320 23.51 5.28 -5.76
C ASN A 320 24.81 6.07 -5.94
N ALA A 321 25.89 5.71 -5.24
CA ALA A 321 27.21 6.34 -5.44
C ALA A 321 27.82 5.96 -6.81
N LYS A 322 27.63 4.72 -7.27
CA LYS A 322 28.07 4.26 -8.61
C LYS A 322 27.29 4.93 -9.74
N HIS A 323 26.01 5.22 -9.55
CA HIS A 323 25.20 5.97 -10.52
C HIS A 323 25.59 7.46 -10.60
N ARG A 324 25.91 8.10 -9.46
CA ARG A 324 26.37 9.50 -9.44
C ARG A 324 27.77 9.73 -10.01
N ALA A 325 28.61 8.70 -10.04
CA ALA A 325 29.97 8.77 -10.59
C ALA A 325 30.05 8.43 -12.10
N LYS A 326 28.92 8.08 -12.74
CA LYS A 326 28.83 7.74 -14.18
C LYS A 326 28.03 8.75 -15.00
N LEU A 327 27.54 9.82 -14.37
CA LEU A 327 27.09 11.05 -15.01
C LEU A 327 28.23 12.08 -14.98
#